data_AF-A0AAV2I6J9-F1
#
_entry.id   AF-A0AAV2I6J9-F1
#
_cell.length_a   1.000
_cell.length_b   1.000
_cell.length_c   1.000
_cell.angle_alpha   90.00
_cell.angle_beta   90.00
_cell.angle_gamma   90.00
#
_symmetry.space_group_name_H-M   'P 1'
#
loop_
_entity.id
_entity.type
_entity.pdbx_description
1 polymer ?
#
loop_
_entity_poly.entity_id
_entity_poly.type
_entity_poly.pdbx_seq_one_letter_code
_entity_poly.pdbx_strand_id
1 'polypeptide(L)'
;MVGKDKKKISRTKSNFKIKKKKMASNEQEPGRPSNIRHREILIKKLNSVKEEFEEIITQVQSELDALDIGGAASEQECANQLWTIGERIEFLREKSKECSAGQQIAALDMDTRKCFSSLSRGIAACERRIDDLIKWRNESYEDLNTICMSVSTKCDSLMATIKNDIGNMARKIDQMEKEWVKPSIGFFAMKHCPLPAGDVTEFNAEANYGRHFDPASGRFTAPLHGLYVISLITNFPSNTFYISCILKAITPSALKSSSLCNVYANQSITRCVEMDAGDEIYLKSSMNEQTPEIFVQFSCCLLRRGNI
;
A
#
# COMPACT_ATOMS: atom_id res chain seq x y z
N MET A 1 36.32 20.52 16.71
CA MET A 1 37.64 20.44 16.02
C MET A 1 37.47 19.63 14.76
N VAL A 2 38.32 19.86 13.74
CA VAL A 2 38.23 19.45 12.32
C VAL A 2 37.25 20.34 11.54
N GLY A 3 37.62 21.20 10.59
CA GLY A 3 38.87 21.40 9.85
C GLY A 3 38.48 21.70 8.40
N LYS A 4 38.15 22.97 8.09
CA LYS A 4 37.69 23.42 6.76
C LYS A 4 38.90 23.75 5.88
N ASP A 5 39.15 22.95 4.84
CA ASP A 5 40.13 23.29 3.80
C ASP A 5 39.47 24.03 2.63
N LYS A 6 39.74 25.33 2.56
CA LYS A 6 39.42 26.20 1.41
C LYS A 6 40.62 26.24 0.46
N LYS A 7 40.52 25.60 -0.70
CA LYS A 7 41.54 25.65 -1.75
C LYS A 7 41.34 26.92 -2.61
N LYS A 8 42.24 27.89 -2.44
CA LYS A 8 42.42 29.09 -3.29
C LYS A 8 42.98 28.66 -4.65
N ILE A 9 42.32 29.04 -5.75
CA ILE A 9 42.86 28.95 -7.11
C ILE A 9 43.31 30.35 -7.54
N SER A 10 44.61 30.50 -7.78
CA SER A 10 45.27 31.72 -8.27
C SER A 10 45.10 31.87 -9.78
N ARG A 11 44.66 33.05 -10.23
CA ARG A 11 44.60 33.44 -11.64
C ARG A 11 45.98 33.93 -12.12
N THR A 12 46.58 33.22 -13.06
CA THR A 12 47.79 33.64 -13.78
C THR A 12 47.40 34.48 -14.99
N LYS A 13 47.82 35.77 -15.01
CA LYS A 13 47.69 36.66 -16.17
C LYS A 13 48.83 36.40 -17.14
N SER A 14 48.54 35.96 -18.37
CA SER A 14 49.53 35.91 -19.46
C SER A 14 49.38 37.12 -20.38
N ASN A 15 50.39 37.98 -20.36
CA ASN A 15 50.58 39.11 -21.29
C ASN A 15 50.90 38.59 -22.70
N PHE A 16 50.09 38.92 -23.70
CA PHE A 16 50.46 38.73 -25.12
C PHE A 16 50.76 40.08 -25.78
N LYS A 17 52.03 40.27 -26.13
CA LYS A 17 52.57 41.41 -26.89
C LYS A 17 52.10 41.32 -28.36
N ILE A 18 51.40 42.35 -28.83
CA ILE A 18 51.10 42.56 -30.25
C ILE A 18 52.35 43.14 -30.92
N LYS A 19 53.03 42.35 -31.78
CA LYS A 19 54.04 42.86 -32.72
C LYS A 19 53.34 43.40 -33.97
N LYS A 20 53.32 44.73 -34.13
CA LYS A 20 53.01 45.40 -35.41
C LYS A 20 54.11 45.07 -36.42
N LYS A 21 53.79 44.35 -37.50
CA LYS A 21 54.66 44.18 -38.67
C LYS A 21 54.22 45.19 -39.73
N LYS A 22 55.13 46.09 -40.10
CA LYS A 22 54.99 47.12 -41.14
C LYS A 22 54.68 46.47 -42.50
N MET A 23 53.75 47.10 -43.21
CA MET A 23 53.41 46.85 -44.61
C MET A 23 54.61 47.15 -45.51
N ALA A 24 54.90 46.23 -46.43
CA ALA A 24 55.62 46.50 -47.66
C ALA A 24 54.62 46.28 -48.81
N SER A 25 54.38 47.35 -49.56
CA SER A 25 53.71 47.36 -50.84
C SER A 25 54.50 46.54 -51.85
N ASN A 26 53.86 45.58 -52.51
CA ASN A 26 54.31 45.17 -53.84
C ASN A 26 53.15 44.69 -54.71
N GLU A 27 53.02 45.41 -55.83
CA GLU A 27 52.69 44.96 -57.18
C GLU A 27 51.41 44.16 -57.46
N GLN A 28 50.67 44.72 -58.41
CA GLN A 28 49.50 44.16 -59.08
C GLN A 28 49.84 42.84 -59.79
N GLU A 29 49.10 41.77 -59.47
CA GLU A 29 48.86 40.65 -60.38
C GLU A 29 47.39 40.70 -60.86
N PRO A 30 47.12 40.84 -62.16
CA PRO A 30 45.80 40.66 -62.72
C PRO A 30 45.60 39.17 -63.06
N GLY A 31 44.62 38.54 -62.40
CA GLY A 31 44.10 37.23 -62.84
C GLY A 31 44.23 36.10 -61.81
N ARG A 32 43.44 36.14 -60.73
CA ARG A 32 43.05 34.92 -59.99
C ARG A 32 41.56 34.59 -60.23
N PRO A 33 41.22 33.87 -61.30
CA PRO A 33 39.94 33.20 -61.43
C PRO A 33 39.98 31.88 -60.64
N SER A 34 39.92 31.96 -59.30
CA SER A 34 39.72 30.76 -58.46
C SER A 34 38.90 31.00 -57.20
N ASN A 35 38.56 32.26 -56.87
CA ASN A 35 37.90 32.58 -55.61
C ASN A 35 36.36 32.56 -55.70
N ILE A 36 35.78 32.82 -56.87
CA ILE A 36 34.31 32.86 -57.03
C ILE A 36 33.71 31.45 -56.86
N ARG A 37 34.27 30.45 -57.54
CA ARG A 37 33.78 29.06 -57.44
C ARG A 37 33.98 28.48 -56.03
N HIS A 38 35.09 28.80 -55.36
CA HIS A 38 35.31 28.40 -53.98
C HIS A 38 34.33 29.07 -53.01
N ARG A 39 34.05 30.37 -53.21
CA ARG A 39 33.05 31.12 -52.45
C ARG A 39 31.64 30.58 -52.65
N GLU A 40 31.25 30.22 -53.87
CA GLU A 40 29.94 29.61 -54.15
C GLU A 40 29.79 28.24 -53.48
N ILE A 41 30.84 27.42 -53.49
CA ILE A 41 30.85 26.12 -52.78
C ILE A 41 30.73 26.33 -51.27
N LEU A 42 31.42 27.33 -50.70
CA LEU A 42 31.32 27.67 -49.28
C LEU A 42 29.93 28.20 -48.92
N ILE A 43 29.33 29.06 -49.74
CA ILE A 43 27.97 29.58 -49.52
C ILE A 43 26.95 28.44 -49.57
N LYS A 44 27.05 27.52 -50.54
CA LYS A 44 26.16 26.35 -50.61
C LYS A 44 26.28 25.45 -49.38
N LYS A 45 27.51 25.19 -48.92
CA LYS A 45 27.75 24.43 -47.68
C LYS A 45 27.18 25.15 -46.46
N LEU A 46 27.37 26.47 -46.35
CA LEU A 46 26.84 27.26 -45.24
C LEU A 46 25.32 27.29 -45.23
N ASN A 47 24.67 27.42 -46.38
CA ASN A 47 23.20 27.40 -46.47
C ASN A 47 22.64 26.02 -46.12
N SER A 48 23.27 24.94 -46.59
CA SER A 48 22.88 23.58 -46.23
C SER A 48 23.01 23.33 -44.72
N VAL A 49 24.11 23.78 -44.10
CA VAL A 49 24.26 23.71 -42.63
C VAL A 49 23.21 24.59 -41.94
N LYS A 50 22.92 25.78 -42.45
CA LYS A 50 21.89 26.65 -41.87
C LYS A 50 20.51 25.98 -41.87
N GLU A 51 20.12 25.37 -42.98
CA GLU A 51 18.83 24.66 -43.11
C GLU A 51 18.74 23.50 -42.12
N GLU A 52 19.80 22.68 -41.99
CA GLU A 52 19.89 21.59 -41.01
C GLU A 52 19.77 22.11 -39.57
N PHE A 53 20.40 23.24 -39.26
CA PHE A 53 20.29 23.88 -37.95
C PHE A 53 18.88 24.42 -37.67
N GLU A 54 18.24 25.07 -38.65
CA GLU A 54 16.88 25.58 -38.50
C GLU A 54 15.87 24.45 -38.30
N GLU A 55 16.07 23.31 -38.98
CA GLU A 55 15.28 22.10 -38.80
C GLU A 55 15.43 21.52 -37.38
N ILE A 56 16.67 21.33 -36.91
CA ILE A 56 16.92 20.79 -35.56
C ILE A 56 16.35 21.73 -34.47
N ILE A 57 16.48 23.05 -34.63
CA ILE A 57 15.92 24.02 -33.67
C ILE A 57 14.40 23.95 -33.64
N THR A 58 13.77 23.89 -34.81
CA THR A 58 12.31 23.77 -34.91
C THR A 58 11.82 22.48 -34.27
N GLN A 59 12.55 21.38 -34.48
CA GLN A 59 12.24 20.09 -33.87
C GLN A 59 12.39 20.15 -32.34
N VAL A 60 13.51 20.69 -31.83
CA VAL A 60 13.74 20.84 -30.39
C VAL A 60 12.68 21.75 -29.75
N GLN A 61 12.29 22.84 -30.42
CA GLN A 61 11.22 23.71 -29.93
C GLN A 61 9.87 23.00 -29.90
N SER A 62 9.51 22.27 -30.96
CA SER A 62 8.29 21.46 -30.98
C SER A 62 8.29 20.38 -29.90
N GLU A 63 9.41 19.72 -29.65
CA GLU A 63 9.54 18.71 -28.58
C GLU A 63 9.45 19.35 -27.19
N LEU A 64 10.05 20.53 -27.00
CA LEU A 64 9.94 21.31 -25.76
C LEU A 64 8.53 21.83 -25.51
N ASP A 65 7.78 22.18 -26.56
CA ASP A 65 6.41 22.67 -26.45
C ASP A 65 5.41 21.50 -26.32
N ALA A 66 5.75 20.32 -26.84
CA ALA A 66 5.00 19.07 -26.65
C ALA A 66 5.27 18.40 -25.30
N LEU A 67 6.36 18.76 -24.62
CA LEU A 67 6.59 18.47 -23.20
C LEU A 67 5.58 19.27 -22.36
N ASP A 68 4.31 18.87 -22.44
CA ASP A 68 3.23 19.36 -21.62
C ASP A 68 3.44 18.90 -20.18
N ILE A 69 3.99 19.78 -19.35
CA ILE A 69 4.28 19.53 -17.92
C ILE A 69 2.98 19.24 -17.14
N GLY A 70 1.79 19.50 -17.73
CA GLY A 70 0.48 19.20 -17.16
C GLY A 70 -0.12 17.84 -17.55
N GLY A 71 0.46 17.14 -18.55
CA GLY A 71 -0.03 15.86 -19.05
C GLY A 71 0.64 14.67 -18.36
N ALA A 72 -0.10 13.57 -18.19
CA ALA A 72 0.31 12.34 -17.48
C ALA A 72 1.44 11.52 -18.15
N ALA A 73 2.44 12.17 -18.75
CA ALA A 73 3.67 11.50 -19.14
C ALA A 73 4.44 11.08 -17.87
N SER A 74 5.00 9.88 -17.88
CA SER A 74 5.78 9.41 -16.73
C SER A 74 7.05 10.26 -16.57
N GLU A 75 7.47 10.52 -15.33
CA GLU A 75 8.69 11.29 -15.03
C GLU A 75 9.92 10.76 -15.78
N GLN A 76 9.98 9.45 -15.98
CA GLN A 76 11.03 8.78 -16.75
C GLN A 76 11.01 9.14 -18.25
N GLU A 77 9.83 9.30 -18.83
CA GLU A 77 9.66 9.64 -20.23
C GLU A 77 10.08 11.09 -20.50
N CYS A 78 9.69 12.01 -19.63
CA CYS A 78 10.19 13.39 -19.64
C CYS A 78 11.71 13.45 -19.49
N ALA A 79 12.30 12.64 -18.58
CA ALA A 79 13.74 12.57 -18.40
C ALA A 79 14.49 12.09 -19.67
N ASN A 80 13.95 11.06 -20.34
CA ASN A 80 14.54 10.52 -21.58
C ASN A 80 14.45 11.53 -22.75
N GLN A 81 13.33 12.26 -22.85
CA GLN A 81 13.16 13.30 -23.87
C GLN A 81 14.12 14.47 -23.63
N LEU A 82 14.25 14.93 -22.38
CA LEU A 82 15.20 15.99 -22.02
C LEU A 82 16.66 15.56 -22.26
N TRP A 83 17.00 14.29 -22.02
CA TRP A 83 18.33 13.75 -22.36
C TRP A 83 18.61 13.87 -23.86
N THR A 84 17.66 13.43 -24.69
CA THR A 84 17.77 13.46 -26.16
C THR A 84 17.91 14.89 -26.69
N ILE A 85 17.14 15.83 -26.13
CA ILE A 85 17.25 17.27 -26.43
C ILE A 85 18.65 17.79 -26.04
N GLY A 86 19.16 17.38 -24.88
CA GLY A 86 20.50 17.74 -24.41
C GLY A 86 21.61 17.29 -25.37
N GLU A 87 21.56 16.05 -25.86
CA GLU A 87 22.52 15.52 -26.84
C GLU A 87 22.48 16.30 -28.15
N ARG A 88 21.29 16.66 -28.64
CA ARG A 88 21.12 17.48 -29.85
C ARG A 88 21.71 18.88 -29.68
N ILE A 89 21.53 19.50 -28.52
CA ILE A 89 22.10 20.82 -28.23
C ILE A 89 23.63 20.77 -28.16
N GLU A 90 24.22 19.72 -27.55
CA GLU A 90 25.68 19.55 -27.57
C GLU A 90 26.23 19.33 -28.98
N PHE A 91 25.54 18.57 -29.82
CA PHE A 91 25.90 18.44 -31.24
C PHE A 91 25.90 19.80 -31.96
N LEU A 92 24.85 20.61 -31.75
CA LEU A 92 24.78 21.98 -32.30
C LEU A 92 25.91 22.87 -31.77
N ARG A 93 26.28 22.75 -30.49
CA ARG A 93 27.43 23.47 -29.90
C ARG A 93 28.73 23.07 -30.57
N GLU A 94 28.97 21.79 -30.79
CA GLU A 94 30.19 21.29 -31.44
C GLU A 94 30.28 21.79 -32.89
N LYS A 95 29.18 21.69 -33.65
CA LYS A 95 29.10 22.23 -35.02
C LYS A 95 29.28 23.76 -35.08
N SER A 96 28.73 24.49 -34.11
CA SER A 96 28.94 25.94 -34.00
C SER A 96 30.41 26.30 -33.69
N LYS A 97 31.10 25.49 -32.87
CA LYS A 97 32.54 25.64 -32.61
C LYS A 97 33.36 25.39 -33.88
N GLU A 98 33.01 24.38 -34.68
CA GLU A 98 33.64 24.14 -35.99
C GLU A 98 33.46 25.35 -36.93
N CYS A 99 32.27 25.96 -36.97
CA CYS A 99 32.01 27.15 -37.76
C CYS A 99 32.77 28.40 -37.28
N SER A 100 32.93 28.56 -35.96
CA SER A 100 33.64 29.72 -35.37
C SER A 100 35.16 29.59 -35.39
N ALA A 101 35.69 28.37 -35.35
CA ALA A 101 37.11 28.09 -35.59
C ALA A 101 37.53 28.45 -37.03
N GLY A 102 36.59 28.43 -37.99
CA GLY A 102 36.73 29.03 -39.30
C GLY A 102 36.71 30.57 -39.24
N GLN A 103 37.81 31.19 -38.83
CA GLN A 103 38.00 32.65 -38.71
C GLN A 103 37.97 33.43 -40.05
N GLN A 104 36.94 33.23 -40.87
CA GLN A 104 36.61 34.10 -42.01
C GLN A 104 35.20 34.70 -41.91
N ILE A 105 34.60 34.73 -40.71
CA ILE A 105 33.29 35.38 -40.47
C ILE A 105 33.31 36.89 -40.81
N ALA A 106 34.49 37.53 -40.75
CA ALA A 106 34.65 38.91 -41.18
C ALA A 106 34.44 39.11 -42.70
N ALA A 107 34.58 38.06 -43.52
CA ALA A 107 34.37 38.10 -44.97
C ALA A 107 32.97 37.61 -45.40
N LEU A 108 32.16 37.13 -44.45
CA LEU A 108 30.78 36.73 -44.71
C LEU A 108 29.87 37.95 -44.85
N ASP A 109 28.90 37.83 -45.76
CA ASP A 109 27.91 38.86 -46.03
C ASP A 109 27.06 39.16 -44.78
N MET A 110 26.50 40.37 -44.72
CA MET A 110 25.75 40.87 -43.57
C MET A 110 24.61 39.93 -43.14
N ASP A 111 23.97 39.26 -44.09
CA ASP A 111 22.86 38.35 -43.83
C ASP A 111 23.29 37.05 -43.15
N THR A 112 24.49 36.54 -43.43
CA THR A 112 25.04 35.37 -42.72
C THR A 112 25.32 35.70 -41.26
N ARG A 113 25.82 36.92 -40.98
CA ARG A 113 26.05 37.37 -39.58
C ARG A 113 24.75 37.52 -38.80
N LYS A 114 23.69 38.04 -39.44
CA LYS A 114 22.35 38.09 -38.85
C LYS A 114 21.85 36.69 -38.50
N CYS A 115 22.03 35.71 -39.40
CA CYS A 115 21.66 34.31 -39.14
C CYS A 115 22.40 33.74 -37.92
N PHE A 116 23.72 33.89 -37.84
CA PHE A 116 24.50 33.43 -36.67
C PHE A 116 24.07 34.11 -35.36
N SER A 117 23.75 35.41 -35.40
CA SER A 117 23.26 36.13 -34.22
C SER A 117 21.87 35.67 -33.78
N SER A 118 21.01 35.26 -34.72
CA SER A 118 19.70 34.68 -34.43
C SER A 118 19.86 33.28 -33.80
N LEU A 119 20.71 32.46 -34.41
CA LEU A 119 21.05 31.12 -33.91
C LEU A 119 21.62 31.17 -32.49
N SER A 120 22.59 32.05 -32.23
CA SER A 120 23.20 32.19 -30.91
C SER A 120 22.19 32.62 -29.85
N ARG A 121 21.24 33.50 -30.20
CA ARG A 121 20.14 33.89 -29.30
C ARG A 121 19.18 32.73 -29.05
N GLY A 122 18.89 31.91 -30.08
CA GLY A 122 18.07 30.70 -29.96
C GLY A 122 18.70 29.67 -29.01
N ILE A 123 19.99 29.40 -29.17
CA ILE A 123 20.74 28.49 -28.28
C ILE A 123 20.71 29.02 -26.83
N ALA A 124 21.02 30.30 -26.62
CA ALA A 124 20.99 30.90 -25.28
C ALA A 124 19.59 30.97 -24.64
N ALA A 125 18.52 30.94 -25.45
CA ALA A 125 17.15 30.80 -24.94
C ALA A 125 16.85 29.35 -24.52
N CYS A 126 17.29 28.37 -25.30
CA CYS A 126 17.15 26.94 -24.95
C CYS A 126 17.92 26.60 -23.68
N GLU A 127 19.15 27.10 -23.53
CA GLU A 127 19.97 26.92 -22.33
C GLU A 127 19.27 27.44 -21.07
N ARG A 128 18.71 28.65 -21.13
CA ARG A 128 17.94 29.22 -20.01
C ARG A 128 16.72 28.37 -19.66
N ARG A 129 15.97 27.88 -20.66
CA ARG A 129 14.81 27.01 -20.43
C ARG A 129 15.23 25.68 -19.78
N ILE A 130 16.38 25.12 -20.16
CA ILE A 130 16.94 23.93 -19.52
C ILE A 130 17.31 24.20 -18.06
N ASP A 131 18.00 25.31 -17.78
CA ASP A 131 18.36 25.70 -16.40
C ASP A 131 17.11 25.88 -15.52
N ASP A 132 16.06 26.52 -16.05
CA ASP A 132 14.77 26.68 -15.36
C ASP A 132 14.09 25.32 -15.09
N LEU A 133 14.12 24.39 -16.06
CA LEU A 133 13.59 23.03 -15.87
C LEU A 133 14.38 22.23 -14.83
N ILE A 134 15.72 22.33 -14.83
CA ILE A 134 16.56 21.68 -13.82
C ILE A 134 16.26 22.24 -12.44
N LYS A 135 16.09 23.56 -12.33
CA LYS A 135 15.73 24.22 -11.08
C LYS A 135 14.36 23.76 -10.58
N TRP A 136 13.34 23.80 -11.44
CA TRP A 136 11.99 23.33 -11.11
C TRP A 136 11.96 21.86 -10.66
N ARG A 137 12.72 21.00 -11.35
CA ARG A 137 12.86 19.58 -10.97
C ARG A 137 13.47 19.44 -9.57
N ASN A 138 14.54 20.16 -9.27
CA ASN A 138 15.20 20.08 -7.97
C ASN A 138 14.31 20.63 -6.84
N GLU A 139 13.57 21.72 -7.07
CA GLU A 139 12.59 22.26 -6.12
C GLU A 139 11.44 21.25 -5.89
N SER A 140 10.94 20.61 -6.96
CA SER A 140 9.90 19.57 -6.86
C SER A 140 10.38 18.34 -6.08
N TYR A 141 11.65 17.94 -6.23
CA TYR A 141 12.23 16.84 -5.44
C TYR A 141 12.34 17.17 -3.95
N GLU A 142 12.70 18.40 -3.58
CA GLU A 142 12.75 18.84 -2.17
C GLU A 142 11.35 18.82 -1.53
N ASP A 143 10.32 19.26 -2.26
CA ASP A 143 8.93 19.19 -1.81
C ASP A 143 8.47 17.74 -1.62
N LEU A 144 8.74 16.86 -2.61
CA LEU A 144 8.45 15.43 -2.52
C LEU A 144 9.19 14.77 -1.36
N ASN A 145 10.46 15.10 -1.14
CA ASN A 145 11.25 14.58 -0.03
C ASN A 145 10.67 15.04 1.31
N THR A 146 10.26 16.30 1.43
CA THR A 146 9.59 16.85 2.62
C THR A 146 8.28 16.12 2.91
N ILE A 147 7.47 15.85 1.87
CA ILE A 147 6.23 15.07 1.98
C ILE A 147 6.55 13.64 2.42
N CYS A 148 7.52 12.97 1.80
CA CYS A 148 7.95 11.62 2.16
C CYS A 148 8.38 11.53 3.62
N MET A 149 9.21 12.46 4.10
CA MET A 149 9.67 12.50 5.49
C MET A 149 8.51 12.73 6.48
N SER A 150 7.55 13.59 6.12
CA SER A 150 6.33 13.82 6.91
C SER A 150 5.45 12.56 6.99
N VAL A 151 5.27 11.86 5.87
CA VAL A 151 4.53 10.59 5.83
C VAL A 151 5.25 9.50 6.64
N SER A 152 6.57 9.36 6.48
CA SER A 152 7.38 8.40 7.25
C SER A 152 7.22 8.61 8.75
N THR A 153 7.32 9.87 9.20
CA THR A 153 7.17 10.22 10.63
C THR A 153 5.77 9.86 11.16
N LYS A 154 4.72 10.07 10.36
CA LYS A 154 3.35 9.66 10.72
C LYS A 154 3.21 8.15 10.80
N CYS A 155 3.80 7.41 9.87
CA CYS A 155 3.81 5.94 9.90
C CYS A 155 4.52 5.42 11.16
N ASP A 156 5.66 5.98 11.53
CA ASP A 156 6.39 5.57 12.75
C ASP A 156 5.55 5.79 14.02
N SER A 157 4.86 6.93 14.10
CA SER A 157 3.94 7.24 15.20
C SER A 157 2.76 6.26 15.27
N LEU A 158 2.17 5.92 14.12
CA LEU A 158 1.09 4.94 14.04
C LEU A 158 1.57 3.54 14.46
N MET A 159 2.74 3.12 13.99
CA MET A 159 3.33 1.84 14.36
C MET A 159 3.66 1.74 15.86
N ALA A 160 4.13 2.84 16.47
CA ALA A 160 4.33 2.92 17.91
C ALA A 160 3.02 2.75 18.69
N THR A 161 1.93 3.37 18.20
CA THR A 161 0.59 3.27 18.79
C THR A 161 0.08 1.82 18.72
N ILE A 162 0.12 1.21 17.53
CA ILE A 162 -0.29 -0.18 17.32
C ILE A 162 0.50 -1.15 18.22
N LYS A 163 1.82 -0.95 18.33
CA LYS A 163 2.67 -1.77 19.20
C LYS A 163 2.26 -1.65 20.67
N ASN A 164 1.92 -0.46 21.13
CA ASN A 164 1.45 -0.24 22.50
C ASN A 164 0.10 -0.93 22.73
N ASP A 165 -0.83 -0.83 21.78
CA ASP A 165 -2.15 -1.45 21.89
C ASP A 165 -2.08 -2.97 21.90
N ILE A 166 -1.24 -3.56 21.03
CA ILE A 166 -0.96 -5.00 21.04
C ILE A 166 -0.37 -5.41 22.41
N GLY A 167 0.57 -4.64 22.94
CA GLY A 167 1.14 -4.89 24.27
C GLY A 167 0.09 -4.83 25.39
N ASN A 168 -0.84 -3.89 25.32
CA ASN A 168 -1.93 -3.77 26.29
C ASN A 168 -2.95 -4.91 26.17
N MET A 169 -3.29 -5.33 24.94
CA MET A 169 -4.17 -6.47 24.69
C MET A 169 -3.55 -7.78 25.19
N ALA A 170 -2.26 -8.00 24.93
CA ALA A 170 -1.55 -9.18 25.42
C ALA A 170 -1.60 -9.26 26.96
N ARG A 171 -1.33 -8.15 27.67
CA ARG A 171 -1.45 -8.10 29.14
C ARG A 171 -2.87 -8.39 29.64
N LYS A 172 -3.89 -7.90 28.94
CA LYS A 172 -5.30 -8.19 29.28
C LYS A 172 -5.62 -9.67 29.07
N ILE A 173 -5.12 -10.28 28.00
CA ILE A 173 -5.27 -11.72 27.76
C ILE A 173 -4.57 -12.50 28.88
N ASP A 174 -3.32 -12.18 29.21
CA ASP A 174 -2.60 -12.85 30.31
C ASP A 174 -3.34 -12.69 31.65
N GLN A 175 -3.90 -11.51 31.91
CA GLN A 175 -4.72 -11.26 33.09
C GLN A 175 -5.99 -12.10 33.06
N MET A 176 -6.70 -12.10 31.94
CA MET A 176 -7.89 -12.91 31.74
C MET A 176 -7.58 -14.39 31.91
N GLU A 177 -6.47 -14.92 31.38
CA GLU A 177 -6.07 -16.32 31.53
C GLU A 177 -5.73 -16.68 32.99
N LYS A 178 -5.07 -15.77 33.72
CA LYS A 178 -4.80 -15.95 35.15
C LYS A 178 -6.07 -15.88 36.00
N GLU A 179 -7.01 -15.03 35.61
CA GLU A 179 -8.33 -14.90 36.23
C GLU A 179 -9.34 -15.93 35.71
N TRP A 180 -9.01 -16.64 34.62
CA TRP A 180 -9.79 -17.73 34.04
C TRP A 180 -9.65 -18.95 34.96
N VAL A 181 -10.35 -18.87 36.08
CA VAL A 181 -10.75 -20.06 36.82
C VAL A 181 -11.49 -20.92 35.80
N LYS A 182 -10.94 -22.10 35.47
CA LYS A 182 -11.63 -23.15 34.69
C LYS A 182 -13.11 -23.14 35.09
N PRO A 183 -14.07 -23.18 34.13
CA PRO A 183 -15.48 -23.07 34.46
C PRO A 183 -15.77 -24.07 35.59
N SER A 184 -16.06 -23.53 36.79
CA SER A 184 -16.24 -24.37 37.97
C SER A 184 -17.49 -25.25 37.82
N ILE A 185 -18.37 -24.88 36.88
CA ILE A 185 -19.71 -25.42 36.68
C ILE A 185 -19.93 -25.61 35.18
N GLY A 186 -20.08 -26.87 34.77
CA GLY A 186 -20.47 -27.22 33.40
C GLY A 186 -20.28 -28.71 33.14
N PHE A 187 -20.95 -29.21 32.11
CA PHE A 187 -20.86 -30.60 31.70
C PHE A 187 -20.85 -30.75 30.19
N PHE A 188 -20.33 -31.90 29.75
CA PHE A 188 -20.43 -32.40 28.39
C PHE A 188 -20.75 -33.89 28.49
N ALA A 189 -21.85 -34.31 27.86
CA ALA A 189 -22.31 -35.67 27.92
C ALA A 189 -22.87 -36.14 26.58
N MET A 190 -22.69 -37.42 26.28
CA MET A 190 -23.13 -38.04 25.04
C MET A 190 -23.98 -39.27 25.34
N LYS A 191 -24.94 -39.56 24.46
CA LYS A 191 -25.75 -40.78 24.51
C LYS A 191 -25.76 -41.44 23.14
N HIS A 192 -25.44 -42.74 23.15
CA HIS A 192 -25.48 -43.63 22.00
C HIS A 192 -26.42 -44.80 22.33
N CYS A 193 -27.71 -44.66 22.05
CA CYS A 193 -28.68 -45.77 22.17
C CYS A 193 -30.06 -45.32 21.65
N PRO A 194 -31.04 -46.25 21.55
CA PRO A 194 -32.43 -45.88 21.31
C PRO A 194 -32.90 -44.92 22.40
N LEU A 195 -33.56 -43.82 22.01
CA LEU A 195 -34.15 -42.90 22.97
C LEU A 195 -35.53 -43.42 23.39
N PRO A 196 -35.81 -43.55 24.70
CA PRO A 196 -37.16 -43.84 25.16
C PRO A 196 -38.09 -42.65 24.87
N ALA A 197 -39.39 -42.93 24.83
CA ALA A 197 -40.42 -41.89 24.91
C ALA A 197 -40.31 -41.16 26.26
N GLY A 198 -40.30 -39.82 26.25
CA GLY A 198 -40.22 -39.03 27.48
C GLY A 198 -38.80 -38.59 27.84
N ASP A 199 -38.43 -38.66 29.12
CA ASP A 199 -37.15 -38.15 29.61
C ASP A 199 -35.98 -38.96 29.03
N VAL A 200 -34.97 -38.25 28.52
CA VAL A 200 -33.73 -38.88 28.05
C VAL A 200 -32.79 -39.02 29.24
N THR A 201 -32.55 -40.27 29.65
CA THR A 201 -31.71 -40.64 30.80
C THR A 201 -30.40 -41.28 30.36
N GLU A 202 -29.54 -41.70 31.28
CA GLU A 202 -28.35 -42.55 31.02
C GLU A 202 -27.41 -42.00 29.94
N PHE A 203 -26.77 -40.87 30.25
CA PHE A 203 -25.70 -40.30 29.43
C PHE A 203 -24.33 -40.81 29.88
N ASN A 204 -23.38 -40.84 28.95
CA ASN A 204 -21.96 -40.91 29.24
C ASN A 204 -21.38 -39.50 29.36
N ALA A 205 -21.06 -39.06 30.58
CA ALA A 205 -20.50 -37.73 30.82
C ALA A 205 -18.97 -37.73 30.68
N GLU A 206 -18.45 -37.06 29.64
CA GLU A 206 -17.00 -36.91 29.46
C GLU A 206 -16.43 -35.78 30.32
N ALA A 207 -17.24 -34.76 30.61
CA ALA A 207 -16.89 -33.67 31.52
C ALA A 207 -18.06 -33.36 32.44
N ASN A 208 -17.78 -33.12 33.73
CA ASN A 208 -18.78 -32.77 34.74
C ASN A 208 -18.15 -31.90 35.84
N TYR A 209 -17.74 -30.70 35.46
CA TYR A 209 -17.16 -29.71 36.36
C TYR A 209 -18.22 -29.22 37.35
N GLY A 210 -17.90 -29.29 38.65
CA GLY A 210 -18.83 -28.99 39.73
C GLY A 210 -19.78 -30.13 40.09
N ARG A 211 -19.85 -31.20 39.30
CA ARG A 211 -20.69 -32.39 39.55
C ARG A 211 -22.19 -32.07 39.71
N HIS A 212 -22.68 -31.14 38.89
CA HIS A 212 -24.08 -30.69 38.89
C HIS A 212 -24.93 -31.33 37.79
N PHE A 213 -24.31 -32.11 36.90
CA PHE A 213 -25.00 -33.00 35.98
C PHE A 213 -25.05 -34.40 36.57
N ASP A 214 -26.23 -35.01 36.62
CA ASP A 214 -26.43 -36.41 36.95
C ASP A 214 -26.57 -37.23 35.66
N PRO A 215 -25.55 -38.02 35.27
CA PRO A 215 -25.60 -38.79 34.03
C PRO A 215 -26.67 -39.89 34.06
N ALA A 216 -27.06 -40.39 35.24
CA ALA A 216 -28.08 -41.43 35.34
C ALA A 216 -29.47 -40.88 34.98
N SER A 217 -29.84 -39.71 35.52
CA SER A 217 -31.12 -39.06 35.21
C SER A 217 -31.09 -38.18 33.96
N GLY A 218 -29.91 -37.79 33.45
CA GLY A 218 -29.76 -36.85 32.34
C GLY A 218 -30.11 -35.41 32.71
N ARG A 219 -30.13 -35.08 34.02
CA ARG A 219 -30.52 -33.77 34.54
C ARG A 219 -29.30 -32.97 34.96
N PHE A 220 -29.29 -31.69 34.63
CA PHE A 220 -28.38 -30.71 35.21
C PHE A 220 -29.15 -29.78 36.13
N THR A 221 -28.63 -29.57 37.34
CA THR A 221 -29.20 -28.66 38.33
C THR A 221 -28.28 -27.45 38.50
N ALA A 222 -28.76 -26.24 38.20
CA ALA A 222 -27.97 -25.02 38.36
C ALA A 222 -27.61 -24.82 39.85
N PRO A 223 -26.32 -24.75 40.22
CA PRO A 223 -25.93 -24.57 41.62
C PRO A 223 -26.04 -23.13 42.12
N LEU A 224 -26.11 -22.18 41.20
CA LEU A 224 -26.15 -20.75 41.48
C LEU A 224 -26.91 -20.00 40.40
N HIS A 225 -27.42 -18.83 40.76
CA HIS A 225 -28.08 -17.93 39.83
C HIS A 225 -27.09 -17.37 38.79
N GLY A 226 -27.44 -17.44 37.50
CA GLY A 226 -26.61 -16.89 36.44
C GLY A 226 -27.04 -17.24 35.03
N LEU A 227 -26.24 -16.80 34.07
CA LEU A 227 -26.43 -17.05 32.65
C LEU A 227 -25.67 -18.32 32.24
N TYR A 228 -26.40 -19.33 31.79
CA TYR A 228 -25.89 -20.61 31.32
C TYR A 228 -25.99 -20.70 29.80
N VAL A 229 -25.01 -21.33 29.17
CA VAL A 229 -25.03 -21.66 27.74
C VAL A 229 -25.27 -23.14 27.60
N ILE A 230 -26.32 -23.51 26.89
CA ILE A 230 -26.72 -24.88 26.62
C ILE A 230 -26.48 -25.16 25.15
N SER A 231 -25.84 -26.28 24.84
CA SER A 231 -25.69 -26.75 23.47
C SER A 231 -26.17 -28.19 23.34
N LEU A 232 -26.97 -28.44 22.31
CA LEU A 232 -27.53 -29.73 21.97
C LEU A 232 -27.24 -30.00 20.49
N ILE A 233 -26.53 -31.09 20.22
CA ILE A 233 -26.25 -31.60 18.88
C ILE A 233 -26.87 -32.97 18.76
N THR A 234 -27.56 -33.20 17.66
CA THR A 234 -28.19 -34.48 17.39
C THR A 234 -27.77 -34.98 16.02
N ASN A 235 -27.62 -36.30 15.90
CA ASN A 235 -27.37 -36.97 14.63
C ASN A 235 -28.29 -38.19 14.54
N PHE A 236 -29.23 -38.16 13.60
CA PHE A 236 -30.21 -39.22 13.38
C PHE A 236 -30.42 -39.48 11.89
N PRO A 237 -30.78 -40.72 11.51
CA PRO A 237 -31.01 -41.07 10.11
C PRO A 237 -32.34 -40.57 9.52
N SER A 238 -33.30 -40.06 10.32
CA SER A 238 -34.62 -39.60 9.82
C SER A 238 -35.06 -38.27 10.43
N ASN A 239 -35.72 -37.43 9.62
CA ASN A 239 -36.17 -36.07 9.97
C ASN A 239 -37.50 -36.01 10.73
N THR A 240 -38.12 -37.13 11.05
CA THR A 240 -39.42 -37.18 11.77
C THR A 240 -39.29 -37.02 13.28
N PHE A 241 -38.10 -36.70 13.78
CA PHE A 241 -37.76 -36.73 15.20
C PHE A 241 -37.36 -35.35 15.69
N TYR A 242 -37.79 -35.02 16.91
CA TYR A 242 -37.24 -33.88 17.63
C TYR A 242 -36.99 -34.21 19.11
N ILE A 243 -35.93 -33.62 19.65
CA ILE A 243 -35.64 -33.61 21.09
C ILE A 243 -35.90 -32.21 21.60
N SER A 244 -36.64 -32.11 22.70
CA SER A 244 -36.86 -30.86 23.42
C SER A 244 -35.88 -30.73 24.57
N CYS A 245 -35.19 -29.61 24.69
CA CYS A 245 -34.52 -29.23 25.93
C CYS A 245 -35.54 -28.55 26.83
N ILE A 246 -35.76 -29.09 28.02
CA ILE A 246 -36.76 -28.62 28.98
C ILE A 246 -36.04 -27.89 30.10
N LEU A 247 -36.50 -26.67 30.41
CA LEU A 247 -36.18 -25.98 31.65
C LEU A 247 -37.31 -26.20 32.64
N LYS A 248 -36.98 -26.74 33.81
CA LYS A 248 -37.88 -26.87 34.94
C LYS A 248 -37.42 -25.93 36.05
N ALA A 249 -38.05 -24.76 36.10
CA ALA A 249 -37.83 -23.78 37.15
C ALA A 249 -38.35 -24.31 38.50
N ILE A 250 -37.57 -24.14 39.57
CA ILE A 250 -38.01 -24.43 40.94
C ILE A 250 -38.64 -23.18 41.58
N THR A 251 -38.23 -21.99 41.16
CA THR A 251 -38.71 -20.72 41.74
C THR A 251 -40.16 -20.43 41.33
N PRO A 252 -41.08 -20.12 42.27
CA PRO A 252 -42.51 -19.92 41.97
C PRO A 252 -42.85 -18.72 41.08
N SER A 253 -41.90 -17.82 40.84
CA SER A 253 -42.11 -16.51 40.24
C SER A 253 -42.10 -16.49 38.70
N ALA A 254 -41.63 -17.54 38.03
CA ALA A 254 -41.56 -17.59 36.56
C ALA A 254 -41.90 -18.98 36.02
N LEU A 255 -42.83 -19.01 35.05
CA LEU A 255 -43.29 -20.11 34.19
C LEU A 255 -42.99 -21.58 34.61
N LYS A 256 -44.08 -22.33 34.81
CA LYS A 256 -44.12 -23.81 34.75
C LYS A 256 -43.31 -24.33 33.55
N SER A 257 -42.45 -25.32 33.79
CA SER A 257 -41.71 -26.14 32.82
C SER A 257 -41.92 -25.77 31.34
N SER A 258 -40.95 -25.08 30.73
CA SER A 258 -41.02 -24.66 29.32
C SER A 258 -40.00 -25.40 28.46
N SER A 259 -40.33 -25.63 27.19
CA SER A 259 -39.34 -26.07 26.20
C SER A 259 -38.46 -24.87 25.83
N LEU A 260 -37.16 -24.97 26.11
CA LEU A 260 -36.16 -23.98 25.70
C LEU A 260 -35.91 -24.04 24.19
N CYS A 261 -35.90 -25.25 23.64
CA CYS A 261 -35.71 -25.48 22.22
C CYS A 261 -36.15 -26.88 21.82
N ASN A 262 -36.53 -27.02 20.54
CA ASN A 262 -36.71 -28.30 19.88
C ASN A 262 -35.63 -28.43 18.81
N VAL A 263 -34.96 -29.58 18.75
CA VAL A 263 -33.89 -29.87 17.79
C VAL A 263 -34.33 -31.06 16.97
N TYR A 264 -34.41 -30.87 15.65
CA TYR A 264 -34.75 -31.95 14.72
C TYR A 264 -33.51 -32.77 14.36
N ALA A 265 -33.64 -33.73 13.46
CA ALA A 265 -32.52 -34.55 13.09
C ALA A 265 -31.38 -33.79 12.40
N ASN A 266 -30.14 -34.16 12.77
CA ASN A 266 -28.92 -33.60 12.20
C ASN A 266 -28.80 -32.09 12.40
N GLN A 267 -29.25 -31.61 13.56
CA GLN A 267 -29.23 -30.20 13.92
C GLN A 267 -28.39 -29.97 15.17
N SER A 268 -27.86 -28.75 15.24
CA SER A 268 -27.19 -28.22 16.42
C SER A 268 -27.92 -26.95 16.84
N ILE A 269 -28.17 -26.82 18.13
CA ILE A 269 -28.66 -25.57 18.70
C ILE A 269 -27.80 -25.19 19.91
N THR A 270 -27.59 -23.89 20.04
CA THR A 270 -27.00 -23.29 21.23
C THR A 270 -27.92 -22.17 21.73
N ARG A 271 -28.19 -22.15 23.03
CA ARG A 271 -29.06 -21.14 23.67
C ARG A 271 -28.41 -20.66 24.97
N CYS A 272 -28.56 -19.37 25.24
CA CYS A 272 -28.26 -18.82 26.56
C CYS A 272 -29.57 -18.75 27.35
N VAL A 273 -29.55 -19.20 28.60
CA VAL A 273 -30.69 -19.15 29.51
C VAL A 273 -30.23 -18.68 30.88
N GLU A 274 -31.00 -17.79 31.48
CA GLU A 274 -30.82 -17.40 32.87
C GLU A 274 -31.50 -18.44 33.75
N MET A 275 -30.77 -18.98 34.71
CA MET A 275 -31.26 -20.02 35.63
C MET A 275 -31.00 -19.58 37.06
N ASP A 276 -31.96 -19.84 37.93
CA ASP A 276 -31.80 -19.69 39.37
C ASP A 276 -31.13 -20.93 39.99
N ALA A 277 -30.63 -20.78 41.22
CA ALA A 277 -30.11 -21.91 41.97
C ALA A 277 -31.23 -22.94 42.23
N GLY A 278 -31.00 -24.18 41.80
CA GLY A 278 -31.95 -25.29 41.87
C GLY A 278 -32.67 -25.59 40.56
N ASP A 279 -32.71 -24.66 39.60
CA ASP A 279 -33.37 -24.91 38.31
C ASP A 279 -32.74 -26.10 37.58
N GLU A 280 -33.58 -26.91 36.93
CA GLU A 280 -33.14 -28.11 36.22
C GLU A 280 -33.28 -27.95 34.71
N ILE A 281 -32.28 -28.42 33.95
CA ILE A 281 -32.42 -28.69 32.52
C ILE A 281 -32.23 -30.16 32.22
N TYR A 282 -33.00 -30.67 31.27
CA TYR A 282 -32.91 -32.05 30.79
C TYR A 282 -33.56 -32.18 29.41
N LEU A 283 -33.38 -33.32 28.77
CA LEU A 283 -33.92 -33.56 27.43
C LEU A 283 -35.16 -34.45 27.49
N LYS A 284 -36.16 -34.14 26.65
CA LYS A 284 -37.33 -34.98 26.39
C LYS A 284 -37.42 -35.35 24.92
N SER A 285 -37.65 -36.62 24.65
CA SER A 285 -37.93 -37.16 23.32
C SER A 285 -39.45 -37.28 23.12
N SER A 286 -39.96 -36.81 21.99
CA SER A 286 -41.39 -36.86 21.66
C SER A 286 -41.83 -38.15 20.96
N MET A 287 -41.08 -39.24 21.10
CA MET A 287 -41.32 -40.47 20.34
C MET A 287 -42.39 -41.35 20.98
N ASN A 288 -43.11 -42.10 20.14
CA ASN A 288 -44.03 -43.17 20.55
C ASN A 288 -43.44 -44.58 20.36
N GLU A 289 -42.32 -44.74 19.63
CA GLU A 289 -41.72 -46.03 19.28
C GLU A 289 -40.18 -45.99 19.41
N GLN A 290 -39.55 -47.15 19.67
CA GLN A 290 -38.10 -47.30 19.76
C GLN A 290 -37.43 -46.98 18.42
N THR A 291 -36.47 -46.06 18.43
CA THR A 291 -35.74 -45.63 17.24
C THR A 291 -34.44 -46.38 17.03
N PRO A 292 -33.91 -46.42 15.78
CA PRO A 292 -32.57 -46.90 15.51
C PRO A 292 -31.54 -46.08 16.30
N GLU A 293 -30.33 -46.59 16.44
CA GLU A 293 -29.24 -45.99 17.22
C GLU A 293 -29.07 -44.49 16.93
N ILE A 294 -29.14 -43.68 17.98
CA ILE A 294 -29.10 -42.21 17.93
C ILE A 294 -27.82 -41.73 18.60
N PHE A 295 -27.25 -40.65 18.07
CA PHE A 295 -26.26 -39.86 18.78
C PHE A 295 -26.83 -38.53 19.26
N VAL A 296 -26.77 -38.29 20.58
CA VAL A 296 -27.10 -37.02 21.21
C VAL A 296 -25.91 -36.52 22.00
N GLN A 297 -25.46 -35.30 21.71
CA GLN A 297 -24.50 -34.57 22.52
C GLN A 297 -25.23 -33.44 23.26
N PHE A 298 -25.09 -33.41 24.58
CA PHE A 298 -25.71 -32.43 25.45
C PHE A 298 -24.64 -31.80 26.35
N SER A 299 -24.61 -30.47 26.38
CA SER A 299 -23.64 -29.74 27.19
C SER A 299 -24.25 -28.46 27.75
N CYS A 300 -23.74 -28.04 28.91
CA CYS A 300 -24.07 -26.78 29.54
C CYS A 300 -22.85 -26.21 30.25
N CYS A 301 -22.68 -24.90 30.24
CA CYS A 301 -21.69 -24.24 31.08
C CYS A 301 -22.23 -22.92 31.65
N LEU A 302 -21.78 -22.58 32.85
CA LEU A 302 -22.03 -21.25 33.41
C LEU A 302 -21.15 -20.23 32.68
N LEU A 303 -21.77 -19.27 31.99
CA LEU A 303 -21.06 -18.20 31.29
C LEU A 303 -20.80 -17.01 32.21
N ARG A 304 -21.79 -16.65 33.03
CA ARG A 304 -21.70 -15.49 33.94
C ARG A 304 -22.51 -15.76 35.21
N ARG A 305 -21.90 -15.57 36.38
CA ARG A 305 -22.64 -15.52 37.65
C ARG A 305 -23.57 -14.30 37.65
N GLY A 306 -24.82 -14.48 38.04
CA GLY A 306 -25.71 -13.36 38.26
C GLY A 306 -25.30 -12.59 39.53
N ASN A 307 -25.70 -11.32 39.62
CA ASN A 307 -25.49 -10.55 40.83
C ASN A 307 -26.48 -11.08 41.89
N ILE A 308 -25.95 -11.52 43.03
CA ILE A 308 -26.74 -11.88 44.22
C ILE A 308 -27.18 -10.60 44.93
#